data_AF-B0N4Q2-F1
#
_entry.id   AF-B0N4Q2-F1
#
_cell.length_a   1.000
_cell.length_b   1.000
_cell.length_c   1.000
_cell.angle_alpha   90.00
_cell.angle_beta   90.00
_cell.angle_gamma   90.00
#
_symmetry.space_group_name_H-M   'P 1'
#
loop_
_entity.id
_entity.type
_entity.pdbx_description
1 polymer ?
#
loop_
_entity_poly.entity_id
_entity_poly.type
_entity_poly.pdbx_seq_one_letter_code
_entity_poly.pdbx_strand_id
1 'polypeptide(L)'
;MKKSTLLTMASVGAVALTSAMTFAAWDNLSDTTTSNEVTFKQINVEKAADIVLTEPVASDLTSSYVPSSSGEVTFNITGIDAADLSGKELKLEPVVKANDTAISTGYTLEIYDGTEESAEKVAGNVDKSLTGTNTYKVVVTATDDKAGTDALANKKVTVELKATLQKTTV
;
A
#
# COMPACT_ATOMS: atom_id res chain seq x y z
N MET A 1 14.44 -21.03 66.75
CA MET A 1 15.89 -21.37 66.70
C MET A 1 16.48 -20.87 65.39
N LYS A 2 17.81 -20.70 65.38
CA LYS A 2 18.64 -19.82 64.55
C LYS A 2 18.74 -20.23 63.07
N LYS A 3 19.04 -19.22 62.24
CA LYS A 3 19.55 -19.30 60.85
C LYS A 3 20.80 -20.20 60.78
N SER A 4 20.97 -20.93 59.68
CA SER A 4 22.22 -20.93 58.89
C SER A 4 22.14 -21.85 57.66
N THR A 5 22.21 -21.20 56.50
CA THR A 5 22.94 -21.60 55.29
C THR A 5 24.12 -22.55 55.57
N LEU A 6 24.27 -23.64 54.81
CA LEU A 6 25.50 -23.90 54.04
C LEU A 6 25.37 -25.08 53.07
N LEU A 7 25.83 -24.82 51.85
CA LEU A 7 26.07 -25.72 50.74
C LEU A 7 27.25 -26.69 51.00
N THR A 8 27.19 -27.82 50.28
CA THR A 8 28.30 -28.57 49.64
C THR A 8 29.25 -29.52 50.40
N MET A 9 29.55 -30.62 49.70
CA MET A 9 30.65 -31.62 49.83
C MET A 9 30.47 -32.72 50.90
N ALA A 10 30.72 -34.02 50.67
CA ALA A 10 31.32 -34.76 49.57
C ALA A 10 30.97 -36.27 49.68
N SER A 11 30.89 -36.93 48.51
CA SER A 11 31.21 -38.35 48.21
C SER A 11 31.20 -39.42 49.30
N VAL A 12 30.40 -40.48 49.11
CA VAL A 12 30.90 -41.86 48.92
C VAL A 12 29.95 -42.58 47.97
N GLY A 13 30.48 -42.95 46.80
CA GLY A 13 29.76 -43.80 45.86
C GLY A 13 29.68 -45.23 46.38
N ALA A 14 28.52 -45.84 46.19
CA ALA A 14 28.41 -47.27 46.00
C ALA A 14 27.46 -47.48 44.82
N VAL A 15 28.06 -47.68 43.64
CA VAL A 15 27.37 -48.22 42.47
C VAL A 15 27.03 -49.66 42.80
N ALA A 16 25.74 -49.98 42.88
CA ALA A 16 25.26 -51.33 42.65
C ALA A 16 24.24 -51.24 41.51
N LEU A 17 24.69 -51.71 40.35
CA LEU A 17 23.93 -51.85 39.11
C LEU A 17 22.67 -52.69 39.33
N THR A 18 21.52 -52.09 38.97
CA THR A 18 20.64 -52.53 37.86
C THR A 18 20.01 -53.93 37.99
N SER A 19 18.72 -54.20 37.84
CA SER A 19 17.45 -53.52 37.52
C SER A 19 16.46 -54.70 37.34
N ALA A 20 15.16 -54.63 37.58
CA ALA A 20 14.24 -53.85 36.78
C ALA A 20 12.93 -53.74 37.56
N MET A 21 12.53 -52.49 37.73
CA MET A 21 11.38 -52.06 38.48
C MET A 21 10.15 -52.14 37.58
N THR A 22 9.11 -52.87 37.99
CA THR A 22 7.78 -52.73 37.38
C THR A 22 7.06 -51.54 38.03
N PHE A 23 7.53 -50.33 37.75
CA PHE A 23 6.81 -49.07 38.01
C PHE A 23 6.29 -48.51 36.69
N ALA A 24 5.41 -49.23 36.00
CA ALA A 24 4.81 -48.79 34.74
C ALA A 24 3.37 -48.28 34.93
N ALA A 25 3.13 -47.50 36.00
CA ALA A 25 1.79 -47.00 36.33
C ALA A 25 1.73 -45.52 36.76
N TRP A 26 2.80 -44.74 36.56
CA TRP A 26 2.85 -43.36 37.05
C TRP A 26 3.52 -42.35 36.10
N ASP A 27 3.59 -42.67 34.80
CA ASP A 27 4.23 -41.77 33.84
C ASP A 27 3.25 -41.45 32.70
N ASN A 28 2.97 -40.15 32.54
CA ASN A 28 2.26 -39.62 31.37
C ASN A 28 3.33 -39.12 30.39
N LEU A 29 3.79 -40.02 29.54
CA LEU A 29 4.95 -39.82 28.65
C LEU A 29 4.65 -39.00 27.40
N SER A 30 3.39 -38.59 27.20
CA SER A 30 2.98 -37.77 26.06
C SER A 30 1.71 -37.00 26.39
N ASP A 31 1.74 -35.69 26.17
CA ASP A 31 0.59 -34.80 26.22
C ASP A 31 0.55 -33.99 24.92
N THR A 32 -0.64 -33.73 24.39
CA THR A 32 -0.81 -32.99 23.13
C THR A 32 -1.68 -31.79 23.41
N THR A 33 -1.11 -30.59 23.21
CA THR A 33 -1.87 -29.33 23.25
C THR A 33 -2.11 -28.83 21.83
N THR A 34 -3.26 -28.22 21.60
CA THR A 34 -3.59 -27.59 20.32
C THR A 34 -3.36 -26.09 20.46
N SER A 35 -2.66 -25.47 19.51
CA SER A 35 -2.50 -24.02 19.55
C SER A 35 -3.82 -23.34 19.26
N ASN A 36 -3.89 -22.06 19.60
CA ASN A 36 -4.94 -21.17 19.12
C ASN A 36 -4.91 -21.14 17.58
N GLU A 37 -6.08 -20.99 16.95
CA GLU A 37 -6.15 -20.70 15.52
C GLU A 37 -5.63 -19.28 15.25
N VAL A 38 -4.83 -19.12 14.20
CA VAL A 38 -4.33 -17.81 13.73
C VAL A 38 -4.76 -17.64 12.27
N THR A 39 -5.35 -16.49 11.95
CA THR A 39 -5.70 -16.11 10.57
C THR A 39 -4.71 -15.08 10.06
N PHE A 40 -4.11 -15.33 8.90
CA PHE A 40 -3.26 -14.36 8.21
C PHE A 40 -4.13 -13.39 7.41
N LYS A 41 -4.06 -12.10 7.71
CA LYS A 41 -4.75 -11.05 6.94
C LYS A 41 -3.99 -10.83 5.61
N GLN A 42 -4.74 -10.69 4.52
CA GLN A 42 -4.22 -10.20 3.23
C GLN A 42 -4.57 -8.72 3.10
N ILE A 43 -3.59 -7.88 2.75
CA ILE A 43 -3.80 -6.46 2.49
C ILE A 43 -4.02 -6.27 1.00
N ASN A 44 -5.09 -5.56 0.62
CA ASN A 44 -5.43 -5.28 -0.76
C ASN A 44 -5.52 -3.76 -1.00
N VAL A 45 -5.16 -3.35 -2.22
CA VAL A 45 -5.44 -2.02 -2.76
C VAL A 45 -6.31 -2.21 -3.98
N GLU A 46 -7.53 -1.70 -3.92
CA GLU A 46 -8.54 -1.90 -4.96
C GLU A 46 -9.10 -0.56 -5.42
N LYS A 47 -9.20 -0.36 -6.75
CA LYS A 47 -9.88 0.82 -7.30
C LYS A 47 -11.39 0.69 -7.11
N ALA A 48 -12.05 1.75 -6.66
CA ALA A 48 -13.50 1.78 -6.51
C ALA A 48 -14.20 2.00 -7.86
N ALA A 49 -13.61 2.80 -8.76
CA ALA A 49 -14.14 3.13 -10.07
C ALA A 49 -13.01 3.46 -11.07
N ASP A 50 -13.34 3.48 -12.36
CA ASP A 50 -12.44 3.96 -13.42
C ASP A 50 -12.40 5.49 -13.49
N ILE A 51 -11.26 6.04 -13.91
CA ILE A 51 -11.12 7.47 -14.20
C ILE A 51 -11.97 7.79 -15.43
N VAL A 52 -12.88 8.75 -15.30
CA VAL A 52 -13.62 9.33 -16.42
C VAL A 52 -13.17 10.78 -16.60
N LEU A 53 -12.48 11.04 -17.70
CA LEU A 53 -12.05 12.38 -18.07
C LEU A 53 -13.22 13.21 -18.59
N THR A 54 -13.33 14.46 -18.14
CA THR A 54 -14.27 15.43 -18.72
C THR A 54 -13.74 16.00 -20.02
N GLU A 55 -14.59 16.16 -21.03
CA GLU A 55 -14.15 16.81 -22.28
C GLU A 55 -13.66 18.25 -22.01
N PRO A 56 -12.51 18.66 -22.56
CA PRO A 56 -12.05 20.03 -22.46
C PRO A 56 -13.06 20.97 -23.13
N VAL A 57 -13.54 21.98 -22.41
CA VAL A 57 -14.42 23.00 -22.97
C VAL A 57 -13.56 24.00 -23.74
N ALA A 58 -13.55 23.91 -25.07
CA ALA A 58 -12.95 24.93 -25.93
C ALA A 58 -13.85 26.17 -25.97
N SER A 59 -13.78 27.01 -24.92
CA SER A 59 -14.63 28.20 -24.81
C SER A 59 -14.04 29.45 -25.48
N ASP A 60 -12.77 29.44 -25.88
CA ASP A 60 -12.14 30.60 -26.47
C ASP A 60 -11.12 30.22 -27.57
N LEU A 61 -11.31 30.72 -28.78
CA LEU A 61 -10.41 30.53 -29.94
C LEU A 61 -9.20 31.49 -29.87
N THR A 62 -8.81 31.92 -28.69
CA THR A 62 -7.66 32.80 -28.47
C THR A 62 -6.37 31.98 -28.43
N SER A 63 -5.27 32.56 -28.92
CA SER A 63 -3.99 31.87 -29.15
C SER A 63 -3.24 31.43 -27.88
N SER A 64 -3.85 31.52 -26.70
CA SER A 64 -3.27 31.19 -25.40
C SER A 64 -4.08 30.16 -24.61
N TYR A 65 -5.13 29.59 -25.20
CA TYR A 65 -5.89 28.52 -24.56
C TYR A 65 -5.15 27.18 -24.68
N VAL A 66 -4.81 26.61 -23.52
CA VAL A 66 -4.21 25.28 -23.42
C VAL A 66 -5.27 24.31 -22.86
N PRO A 67 -5.71 23.30 -23.63
CA PRO A 67 -6.76 22.40 -23.18
C PRO A 67 -6.30 21.55 -22.00
N SER A 68 -7.14 21.45 -20.99
CA SER A 68 -6.98 20.56 -19.85
C SER A 68 -8.25 19.73 -19.62
N SER A 69 -8.04 18.53 -19.08
CA SER A 69 -9.10 17.60 -18.74
C SER A 69 -8.79 16.97 -17.39
N SER A 70 -9.82 16.72 -16.58
CA SER A 70 -9.68 16.09 -15.27
C SER A 70 -10.61 14.92 -15.10
N GLY A 71 -10.20 13.98 -14.25
CA GLY A 71 -11.05 12.88 -13.78
C GLY A 71 -10.64 12.47 -12.36
N GLU A 72 -11.51 11.70 -11.72
CA GLU A 72 -11.33 11.30 -10.32
C GLU A 72 -11.18 9.79 -10.22
N VAL A 73 -10.45 9.33 -9.20
CA VAL A 73 -10.32 7.92 -8.84
C VAL A 73 -10.18 7.74 -7.35
N THR A 74 -10.81 6.70 -6.82
CA THR A 74 -10.70 6.33 -5.42
C THR A 74 -10.05 4.95 -5.30
N PHE A 75 -9.08 4.82 -4.42
CA PHE A 75 -8.47 3.56 -4.01
C PHE A 75 -8.83 3.24 -2.56
N ASN A 76 -9.33 2.03 -2.35
CA ASN A 76 -9.60 1.49 -1.01
C ASN A 76 -8.47 0.58 -0.57
N ILE A 77 -7.98 0.79 0.65
CA ILE A 77 -7.00 -0.06 1.30
C ILE A 77 -7.74 -0.90 2.34
N THR A 78 -7.75 -2.22 2.16
CA THR A 78 -8.49 -3.15 3.03
C THR A 78 -7.56 -4.22 3.60
N GLY A 79 -8.02 -4.90 4.67
CA GLY A 79 -7.24 -5.95 5.34
C GLY A 79 -6.13 -5.43 6.27
N ILE A 80 -6.06 -4.12 6.49
CA ILE A 80 -5.19 -3.44 7.45
C ILE A 80 -6.01 -2.43 8.26
N ASP A 81 -5.70 -2.31 9.55
CA ASP A 81 -6.35 -1.34 10.43
C ASP A 81 -5.81 0.07 10.15
N ALA A 82 -6.66 1.10 10.21
CA ALA A 82 -6.27 2.46 9.82
C ALA A 82 -5.08 3.02 10.64
N ALA A 83 -4.96 2.62 11.91
CA ALA A 83 -3.83 2.98 12.77
C ALA A 83 -2.48 2.44 12.25
N ASP A 84 -2.50 1.32 11.52
CA ASP A 84 -1.31 0.67 10.98
C ASP A 84 -0.91 1.19 9.59
N LEU A 85 -1.66 2.15 9.03
CA LEU A 85 -1.27 2.87 7.81
C LEU A 85 -0.13 3.87 8.05
N SER A 86 0.12 4.24 9.31
CA SER A 86 1.25 5.09 9.66
C SER A 86 2.59 4.48 9.22
N GLY A 87 3.43 5.28 8.56
CA GLY A 87 4.70 4.83 8.00
C GLY A 87 4.59 4.00 6.70
N LYS A 88 3.42 4.03 6.07
CA LYS A 88 3.19 3.55 4.69
C LYS A 88 2.94 4.71 3.75
N GLU A 89 3.09 4.46 2.47
CA GLU A 89 2.81 5.41 1.41
C GLU A 89 2.18 4.70 0.22
N LEU A 90 1.36 5.42 -0.54
CA LEU A 90 0.75 4.95 -1.77
C LEU A 90 1.49 5.57 -2.95
N LYS A 91 2.24 4.75 -3.68
CA LYS A 91 2.92 5.15 -4.91
C LYS A 91 1.93 5.10 -6.07
N LEU A 92 1.75 6.22 -6.74
CA LEU A 92 0.87 6.39 -7.89
C LEU A 92 1.68 6.40 -9.18
N GLU A 93 1.37 5.50 -10.10
CA GLU A 93 2.08 5.30 -11.36
C GLU A 93 1.13 5.58 -12.52
N PRO A 94 1.03 6.85 -12.98
CA PRO A 94 0.16 7.22 -14.09
C PRO A 94 0.76 6.84 -15.45
N VAL A 95 -0.11 6.45 -16.38
CA VAL A 95 0.20 6.28 -17.80
C VAL A 95 -0.88 6.98 -18.62
N VAL A 96 -0.49 7.95 -19.44
CA VAL A 96 -1.40 8.60 -20.39
C VAL A 96 -1.35 7.86 -21.71
N LYS A 97 -2.52 7.58 -22.29
CA LYS A 97 -2.63 6.95 -23.59
C LYS A 97 -3.38 7.85 -24.55
N ALA A 98 -2.96 7.84 -25.80
CA ALA A 98 -3.67 8.43 -26.91
C ALA A 98 -3.98 7.34 -27.94
N ASN A 99 -5.27 7.13 -28.25
CA ASN A 99 -5.74 6.01 -29.06
C ASN A 99 -5.16 4.66 -28.59
N ASP A 100 -5.25 4.41 -27.28
CA ASP A 100 -4.76 3.21 -26.59
C ASP A 100 -3.24 2.98 -26.60
N THR A 101 -2.45 3.92 -27.14
CA THR A 101 -0.99 3.87 -27.12
C THR A 101 -0.43 4.79 -26.04
N ALA A 102 0.44 4.27 -25.19
CA ALA A 102 1.11 5.07 -24.16
C ALA A 102 1.96 6.19 -24.78
N ILE A 103 1.83 7.40 -24.23
CA ILE A 103 2.60 8.58 -24.59
C ILE A 103 3.32 9.11 -23.35
N SER A 104 4.44 9.79 -23.53
CA SER A 104 5.27 10.32 -22.42
C SER A 104 5.61 11.80 -22.55
N THR A 105 5.18 12.45 -23.63
CA THR A 105 5.47 13.85 -23.95
C THR A 105 4.23 14.53 -24.55
N GLY A 106 4.25 15.87 -24.62
CA GLY A 106 3.14 16.67 -25.13
C GLY A 106 2.04 16.96 -24.10
N TYR A 107 2.29 16.66 -22.84
CA TYR A 107 1.35 16.95 -21.76
C TYR A 107 2.07 17.15 -20.43
N THR A 108 1.40 17.82 -19.50
CA THR A 108 1.67 17.76 -18.07
C THR A 108 0.58 16.92 -17.41
N LEU A 109 0.96 16.13 -16.40
CA LEU A 109 0.02 15.37 -15.58
C LEU A 109 0.25 15.71 -14.11
N GLU A 110 -0.82 16.08 -13.45
CA GLU A 110 -0.84 16.43 -12.03
C GLU A 110 -1.88 15.58 -11.31
N ILE A 111 -1.53 15.11 -10.11
CA ILE A 111 -2.42 14.33 -9.24
C ILE A 111 -2.58 15.14 -7.96
N TYR A 112 -3.82 15.29 -7.51
CA TYR A 112 -4.18 15.99 -6.29
C TYR A 112 -4.85 15.03 -5.31
N ASP A 113 -4.57 15.22 -4.02
CA ASP A 113 -5.20 14.48 -2.92
C ASP A 113 -6.56 15.11 -2.58
N GLY A 114 -7.63 14.45 -3.03
CA GLY A 114 -9.00 14.95 -3.01
C GLY A 114 -9.54 15.35 -4.40
N THR A 115 -10.78 15.84 -4.40
CA THR A 115 -11.55 16.21 -5.61
C THR A 115 -11.73 17.71 -5.79
N GLU A 116 -11.54 18.47 -4.70
CA GLU A 116 -11.74 19.92 -4.65
C GLU A 116 -10.65 20.67 -5.45
N GLU A 117 -10.97 21.87 -5.95
CA GLU A 117 -9.99 22.75 -6.62
C GLU A 117 -8.83 23.18 -5.69
N SER A 118 -9.06 23.17 -4.37
CA SER A 118 -8.04 23.49 -3.36
C SER A 118 -7.23 22.28 -2.90
N ALA A 119 -7.45 21.10 -3.49
CA ALA A 119 -6.74 19.88 -3.14
C ALA A 119 -5.21 20.05 -3.27
N GLU A 120 -4.45 19.41 -2.38
CA GLU A 120 -2.99 19.51 -2.41
C GLU A 120 -2.41 18.60 -3.49
N LYS A 121 -1.41 19.08 -4.22
CA LYS A 121 -0.72 18.29 -5.23
C LYS A 121 0.07 17.15 -4.56
N VAL A 122 -0.13 15.93 -5.03
CA VAL A 122 0.61 14.74 -4.57
C VAL A 122 2.05 14.80 -5.08
N ALA A 123 2.97 15.21 -4.20
CA ALA A 123 4.38 15.40 -4.56
C ALA A 123 5.03 14.07 -4.99
N GLY A 124 5.68 14.07 -6.15
CA GLY A 124 6.36 12.89 -6.69
C GLY A 124 5.44 11.71 -6.97
N ASN A 125 4.13 11.93 -7.03
CA ASN A 125 3.11 10.88 -7.12
C ASN A 125 3.22 9.85 -5.98
N VAL A 126 3.61 10.31 -4.78
CA VAL A 126 3.67 9.49 -3.57
C VAL A 126 2.83 10.16 -2.48
N ASP A 127 1.76 9.49 -2.09
CA ASP A 127 0.90 9.94 -1.01
C ASP A 127 1.31 9.28 0.32
N LYS A 128 1.55 10.09 1.34
CA LYS A 128 1.95 9.65 2.69
C LYS A 128 0.84 9.85 3.73
N SER A 129 -0.26 10.48 3.35
CA SER A 129 -1.37 10.87 4.23
C SER A 129 -2.54 9.90 4.08
N LEU A 130 -2.25 8.61 4.21
CA LEU A 130 -3.21 7.56 3.86
C LEU A 130 -4.33 7.42 4.87
N THR A 131 -5.53 7.19 4.34
CA THR A 131 -6.68 6.64 5.06
C THR A 131 -7.10 5.30 4.43
N GLY A 132 -8.16 4.68 4.95
CA GLY A 132 -8.73 3.47 4.34
C GLY A 132 -9.30 3.72 2.92
N THR A 133 -9.64 4.96 2.59
CA THR A 133 -10.23 5.36 1.30
C THR A 133 -9.57 6.64 0.83
N ASN A 134 -8.77 6.57 -0.23
CA ASN A 134 -8.00 7.71 -0.74
C ASN A 134 -8.51 8.08 -2.13
N THR A 135 -8.89 9.34 -2.32
CA THR A 135 -9.47 9.82 -3.57
C THR A 135 -8.56 10.85 -4.19
N TYR A 136 -8.36 10.75 -5.51
CA TYR A 136 -7.45 11.61 -6.23
C TYR A 136 -8.12 12.22 -7.45
N LYS A 137 -7.85 13.51 -7.68
CA LYS A 137 -8.13 14.18 -8.95
C LYS A 137 -6.87 14.12 -9.82
N VAL A 138 -7.03 13.62 -11.03
CA VAL A 138 -5.98 13.56 -12.05
C VAL A 138 -6.28 14.58 -13.12
N VAL A 139 -5.33 15.46 -13.40
CA VAL A 139 -5.44 16.51 -14.40
C VAL A 139 -4.38 16.29 -15.48
N VAL A 140 -4.84 16.23 -16.73
CA VAL A 140 -3.97 16.18 -17.91
C VAL A 140 -4.15 17.48 -18.66
N THR A 141 -3.05 18.19 -18.87
CA THR A 141 -3.02 19.46 -19.60
C THR A 141 -2.08 19.31 -20.78
N ALA A 142 -2.52 19.69 -21.98
CA ALA A 142 -1.64 19.71 -23.15
C ALA A 142 -0.44 20.66 -22.90
N THR A 143 0.71 20.42 -23.51
CA THR A 143 1.74 21.47 -23.59
C THR A 143 1.34 22.51 -24.64
N ASP A 144 1.67 23.78 -24.39
CA ASP A 144 1.43 24.90 -25.31
C ASP A 144 2.50 24.94 -26.42
N ASP A 145 2.62 23.84 -27.16
CA ASP A 145 3.58 23.68 -28.24
C ASP A 145 3.13 22.63 -29.27
N LYS A 146 3.96 22.43 -30.30
CA LYS A 146 3.71 21.42 -31.33
C LYS A 146 3.62 20.02 -30.74
N ALA A 147 4.40 19.71 -29.70
CA ALA A 147 4.38 18.40 -29.07
C ALA A 147 3.01 18.10 -28.45
N GLY A 148 2.37 19.09 -27.81
CA GLY A 148 1.03 18.93 -27.24
C GLY A 148 -0.04 18.73 -28.30
N THR A 149 0.03 19.50 -29.39
CA THR A 149 -0.87 19.32 -30.54
C THR A 149 -0.70 17.94 -31.16
N ASP A 150 0.54 17.52 -31.46
CA ASP A 150 0.83 16.22 -32.06
C ASP A 150 0.42 15.06 -31.15
N ALA A 151 0.56 15.22 -29.83
CA ALA A 151 0.29 14.18 -28.84
C ALA A 151 -1.21 13.96 -28.62
N LEU A 152 -2.01 15.02 -28.49
CA LEU A 152 -3.38 14.93 -27.97
C LEU A 152 -4.49 15.35 -28.95
N ALA A 153 -4.21 16.22 -29.93
CA ALA A 153 -5.27 16.77 -30.78
C ALA A 153 -5.96 15.68 -31.62
N ASN A 154 -7.30 15.69 -31.64
CA ASN A 154 -8.14 14.72 -32.36
C ASN A 154 -7.91 13.25 -31.96
N LYS A 155 -7.38 12.99 -30.77
CA LYS A 155 -7.19 11.63 -30.26
C LYS A 155 -8.08 11.37 -29.05
N LYS A 156 -8.43 10.10 -28.85
CA LYS A 156 -9.04 9.66 -27.60
C LYS A 156 -7.95 9.55 -26.54
N VAL A 157 -8.04 10.36 -25.50
CA VAL A 157 -7.07 10.37 -24.40
C VAL A 157 -7.64 9.61 -23.21
N THR A 158 -6.85 8.70 -22.64
CA THR A 158 -7.19 7.98 -21.41
C THR A 158 -6.02 8.03 -20.43
N VAL A 159 -6.32 7.90 -19.15
CA VAL A 159 -5.30 7.79 -18.09
C VAL A 159 -5.51 6.49 -17.33
N GLU A 160 -4.45 5.70 -17.24
CA GLU A 160 -4.37 4.57 -16.32
C GLU A 160 -3.59 5.01 -15.09
N LEU A 161 -4.14 4.79 -13.90
CA LEU A 161 -3.44 5.06 -12.65
C LEU A 161 -3.33 3.79 -11.84
N LYS A 162 -2.09 3.31 -11.65
CA LYS A 162 -1.82 2.19 -10.75
C LYS A 162 -1.39 2.72 -9.39
N ALA A 163 -1.97 2.19 -8.33
CA ALA A 163 -1.59 2.49 -6.95
C ALA A 163 -0.92 1.29 -6.29
N THR A 164 0.22 1.52 -5.62
CA THR A 164 0.96 0.48 -4.89
C THR A 164 1.20 0.93 -3.45
N LEU A 165 0.66 0.20 -2.47
CA LEU A 165 0.95 0.44 -1.06
C LEU A 165 2.33 -0.11 -0.73
N GLN A 166 3.20 0.73 -0.16
CA GLN A 166 4.56 0.36 0.22
C GLN A 166 4.96 1.01 1.55
N LYS A 167 6.09 0.57 2.11
CA LYS A 167 6.66 1.22 3.30
C LYS A 167 7.24 2.57 2.88
N THR A 168 7.09 3.58 3.72
CA THR A 168 7.72 4.89 3.47
C THR A 168 9.22 4.73 3.34
N THR A 169 9.77 5.23 2.23
CA THR A 169 11.22 5.26 2.00
C THR A 169 11.74 6.58 2.57
N VAL A 170 12.67 6.51 3.53
CA VAL A 170 13.33 7.68 4.15
C VAL A 170 14.56 8.08 3.34
#